data_AF-A0A182EL08-F1
#
_entry.id   AF-A0A182EL08-F1
#
_cell.length_a   1.000
_cell.length_b   1.000
_cell.length_c   1.000
_cell.angle_alpha   90.00
_cell.angle_beta   90.00
_cell.angle_gamma   90.00
#
_symmetry.space_group_name_H-M   'P 1'
#
loop_
_entity.id
_entity.type
_entity.pdbx_description
1 polymer ?
#
loop_
_entity_poly.entity_id
_entity_poly.type
_entity_poly.pdbx_seq_one_letter_code
_entity_poly.pdbx_strand_id
1 'polypeptide(L)'
;EHFPSYCTKILRLLRYSVKYAEAMDGNDDSSSASIGHNLFEDFIEAIFEFQRRKQTKPKKPLSLIAGFQKPVNYPLACHHHDLAMVIELQVALEEWPPGPKYLFDSVGERAFFESFYAHPLIPIESITESVREKRMDFLKKCITHNGSPEFTHNLRFHIYDLANDWMLNADEIKSKEVITLFQKGLDSEARDILKVMENMELLPYELFDVAVARIRKWFDTNEKEDLMMRSLRMSFMNDRMMKCIRESKMEVVLVSPDDINQLMRQVRICLNRVQSNDQAVKINHLAVDFEKLIMMIQKSCF
;
A
#
# COMPACT_ATOMS: atom_id res chain seq x y z
N GLU A 1 24.87 -2.28 5.10
CA GLU A 1 25.56 -2.26 3.78
C GLU A 1 24.50 -2.05 2.70
N HIS A 2 24.75 -1.15 1.75
CA HIS A 2 23.77 -0.71 0.76
C HIS A 2 23.42 -1.83 -0.23
N PHE A 3 22.12 -2.09 -0.42
CA PHE A 3 21.64 -2.95 -1.51
C PHE A 3 22.04 -2.33 -2.86
N PRO A 4 22.80 -3.04 -3.73
CA PRO A 4 23.34 -2.43 -4.94
C PRO A 4 22.24 -2.02 -5.93
N SER A 5 22.38 -0.82 -6.51
CA SER A 5 21.54 -0.25 -7.59
C SER A 5 21.23 -1.20 -8.77
N TYR A 6 21.96 -2.30 -8.90
CA TYR A 6 21.79 -3.32 -9.92
C TYR A 6 20.55 -4.19 -9.69
N CYS A 7 20.20 -4.51 -8.45
CA CYS A 7 19.00 -5.29 -8.14
C CYS A 7 17.72 -4.52 -8.53
N THR A 8 17.67 -3.22 -8.24
CA THR A 8 16.55 -2.33 -8.62
C THR A 8 16.37 -2.22 -10.14
N LYS A 9 17.46 -2.34 -10.91
CA LYS A 9 17.40 -2.36 -12.39
C LYS A 9 16.86 -3.68 -12.92
N ILE A 10 17.28 -4.82 -12.36
CA ILE A 10 16.80 -6.15 -12.75
C ILE A 10 15.29 -6.27 -12.50
N LEU A 11 14.84 -5.81 -11.33
CA LEU A 11 13.43 -5.79 -10.96
C LEU A 11 12.61 -4.90 -11.90
N ARG A 12 13.10 -3.69 -12.22
CA ARG A 12 12.47 -2.81 -13.23
C ARG A 12 12.38 -3.47 -14.61
N LEU A 13 13.41 -4.18 -15.04
CA LEU A 13 13.46 -4.83 -16.35
C LEU A 13 12.48 -6.01 -16.44
N LEU A 14 12.34 -6.80 -15.36
CA LEU A 14 11.30 -7.83 -15.24
C LEU A 14 9.89 -7.24 -15.29
N ARG A 15 9.67 -6.05 -14.71
CA ARG A 15 8.37 -5.33 -14.80
C ARG A 15 8.03 -4.90 -16.23
N TYR A 16 9.02 -4.48 -17.02
CA TYR A 16 8.79 -4.06 -18.40
C TYR A 16 8.55 -5.23 -19.36
N SER A 17 9.10 -6.41 -19.09
CA SER A 17 8.84 -7.60 -19.91
C SER A 17 7.41 -8.13 -19.81
N VAL A 18 6.75 -8.01 -18.64
CA VAL A 18 5.37 -8.48 -18.43
C VAL A 18 4.36 -7.59 -19.16
N LYS A 19 4.50 -6.25 -19.05
CA LYS A 19 3.64 -5.28 -19.78
C LYS A 19 3.72 -5.39 -21.31
N TYR A 20 4.77 -5.99 -21.84
CA TYR A 20 4.91 -6.22 -23.29
C TYR A 20 4.22 -7.49 -23.76
N ALA A 21 3.99 -8.47 -22.86
CA ALA A 21 3.32 -9.73 -23.18
C ALA A 21 1.79 -9.58 -23.31
N GLU A 22 1.17 -8.74 -22.48
CA GLU A 22 -0.29 -8.48 -22.52
C GLU A 22 -0.76 -7.77 -23.79
N ALA A 23 0.13 -7.06 -24.50
CA ALA A 23 -0.20 -6.32 -25.70
C ALA A 23 -0.26 -7.17 -26.99
N MET A 24 0.06 -8.46 -26.92
CA MET A 24 0.24 -9.34 -28.08
C MET A 24 -0.84 -10.44 -28.25
N ASP A 25 -1.80 -10.57 -27.33
CA ASP A 25 -2.84 -11.62 -27.37
C ASP A 25 -4.01 -11.32 -28.33
N GLY A 26 -3.73 -10.61 -29.43
CA GLY A 26 -4.75 -10.07 -30.33
C GLY A 26 -4.31 -9.95 -31.79
N ASN A 27 -3.75 -11.02 -32.38
CA ASN A 27 -3.99 -11.36 -33.80
C ASN A 27 -3.26 -12.63 -34.26
N ASP A 28 -4.00 -13.43 -35.02
CA ASP A 28 -3.68 -14.76 -35.54
C ASP A 28 -2.66 -14.83 -36.70
N ASP A 29 -2.21 -16.08 -36.92
CA ASP A 29 -1.89 -16.76 -38.19
C ASP A 29 -0.46 -16.81 -38.80
N SER A 30 0.11 -18.02 -38.68
CA SER A 30 0.72 -18.88 -39.72
C SER A 30 2.15 -18.67 -40.27
N SER A 31 3.00 -19.66 -39.90
CA SER A 31 3.97 -20.47 -40.68
C SER A 31 5.12 -19.87 -41.52
N SER A 32 6.36 -20.12 -41.04
CA SER A 32 7.37 -21.06 -41.61
C SER A 32 8.83 -20.54 -41.78
N ALA A 33 9.75 -21.46 -41.44
CA ALA A 33 11.18 -21.55 -41.78
C ALA A 33 12.25 -20.75 -41.01
N SER A 34 12.82 -21.45 -40.00
CA SER A 34 14.25 -21.56 -39.60
C SER A 34 15.23 -20.38 -39.76
N ILE A 35 15.80 -19.91 -38.65
CA ILE A 35 17.23 -20.06 -38.24
C ILE A 35 17.42 -19.23 -36.95
N GLY A 36 18.01 -19.89 -35.94
CA GLY A 36 18.03 -19.47 -34.54
C GLY A 36 18.73 -18.15 -34.21
N HIS A 37 18.39 -17.60 -33.04
CA HIS A 37 19.27 -17.14 -31.96
C HIS A 37 18.37 -16.64 -30.81
N ASN A 38 18.69 -17.05 -29.58
CA ASN A 38 17.95 -16.84 -28.33
C ASN A 38 18.11 -15.40 -27.81
N LEU A 39 17.07 -14.77 -27.26
CA LEU A 39 17.05 -13.31 -26.99
C LEU A 39 16.88 -12.87 -25.52
N PHE A 40 16.90 -13.78 -24.54
CA PHE A 40 16.84 -13.42 -23.11
C PHE A 40 18.15 -13.72 -22.35
N GLU A 41 18.79 -14.85 -22.65
CA GLU A 41 20.17 -15.15 -22.17
C GLU A 41 21.16 -14.10 -22.68
N ASP A 42 21.09 -13.74 -23.97
CA ASP A 42 21.88 -12.64 -24.58
C ASP A 42 21.61 -11.28 -23.91
N PHE A 43 20.42 -11.06 -23.35
CA PHE A 43 20.08 -9.83 -22.63
C PHE A 43 20.73 -9.79 -21.24
N ILE A 44 20.74 -10.92 -20.53
CA ILE A 44 21.47 -11.08 -19.28
C ILE A 44 22.99 -10.92 -19.55
N GLU A 45 23.54 -11.60 -20.55
CA GLU A 45 24.95 -11.52 -20.92
C GLU A 45 25.36 -10.08 -21.34
N ALA A 46 24.52 -9.39 -22.12
CA ALA A 46 24.77 -8.00 -22.54
C ALA A 46 24.65 -6.94 -21.42
N ILE A 47 23.86 -7.21 -20.38
CA ILE A 47 23.72 -6.30 -19.22
C ILE A 47 24.89 -6.48 -18.24
N PHE A 48 25.45 -7.69 -18.13
CA PHE A 48 26.51 -8.01 -17.18
C PHE A 48 27.94 -7.83 -17.72
N GLU A 49 28.17 -7.78 -19.04
CA GLU A 49 29.46 -7.38 -19.61
C GLU A 49 29.50 -5.89 -20.04
N PHE A 50 30.02 -5.04 -19.15
CA PHE A 50 30.56 -3.73 -19.53
C PHE A 50 31.74 -3.95 -20.50
N GLN A 51 31.48 -3.94 -21.82
CA GLN A 51 32.18 -3.11 -22.82
C GLN A 51 32.01 -3.60 -24.27
N ARG A 52 31.51 -2.67 -25.11
CA ARG A 52 31.73 -2.53 -26.57
C ARG A 52 31.46 -3.77 -27.44
N ARG A 53 30.34 -3.70 -28.17
CA ARG A 53 30.33 -3.95 -29.62
C ARG A 53 29.26 -3.09 -30.31
N LYS A 54 29.71 -2.05 -31.01
CA LYS A 54 28.94 -1.38 -32.06
C LYS A 54 28.63 -2.45 -33.13
N GLN A 55 27.36 -2.81 -33.34
CA GLN A 55 26.93 -3.34 -34.63
C GLN A 55 25.51 -2.87 -34.97
N THR A 56 25.46 -2.07 -36.03
CA THR A 56 24.28 -1.79 -36.85
C THR A 56 23.87 -3.08 -37.57
N LYS A 57 22.77 -3.70 -37.13
CA LYS A 57 22.05 -4.72 -37.91
C LYS A 57 20.58 -4.31 -38.07
N PRO A 58 19.97 -4.58 -39.23
CA PRO A 58 18.57 -4.23 -39.48
C PRO A 58 17.66 -4.99 -38.49
N LYS A 59 16.70 -4.26 -37.90
CA LYS A 59 15.78 -4.79 -36.90
C LYS A 59 14.86 -5.84 -37.58
N LYS A 60 14.88 -7.07 -37.07
CA LYS A 60 14.01 -8.16 -37.56
C LYS A 60 12.52 -7.82 -37.32
N PRO A 61 11.59 -8.30 -38.16
CA PRO A 61 10.16 -8.16 -37.91
C PRO A 61 9.74 -8.82 -36.59
N LEU A 62 8.80 -8.21 -35.87
CA LEU A 62 8.29 -8.67 -34.57
C LEU A 62 7.74 -10.10 -34.63
N SER A 63 7.06 -10.48 -35.70
CA SER A 63 6.53 -11.82 -35.93
C SER A 63 7.62 -12.90 -35.98
N LEU A 64 8.76 -12.57 -36.59
CA LEU A 64 9.95 -13.43 -36.64
C LEU A 64 10.62 -13.54 -35.26
N ILE A 65 10.55 -12.50 -34.43
CA ILE A 65 11.08 -12.53 -33.06
C ILE A 65 10.17 -13.37 -32.16
N ALA A 66 8.84 -13.22 -32.28
CA ALA A 66 7.86 -13.97 -31.50
C ALA A 66 7.88 -15.48 -31.80
N GLY A 67 8.03 -15.87 -33.08
CA GLY A 67 8.07 -17.27 -33.50
C GLY A 67 9.30 -18.08 -33.02
N PHE A 68 10.34 -17.41 -32.51
CA PHE A 68 11.51 -18.07 -31.90
C PHE A 68 11.46 -18.11 -30.36
N GLN A 69 10.43 -17.53 -29.74
CA GLN A 69 10.31 -17.57 -28.29
C GLN A 69 9.79 -18.95 -27.88
N LYS A 70 10.60 -19.68 -27.10
CA LYS A 70 10.08 -20.82 -26.35
C LYS A 70 8.96 -20.29 -25.43
N PRO A 71 7.79 -20.96 -25.38
CA PRO A 71 6.70 -20.53 -24.53
C PRO A 71 7.21 -20.41 -23.09
N VAL A 72 7.13 -19.20 -22.56
CA VAL A 72 7.47 -18.92 -21.16
C VAL A 72 6.32 -19.45 -20.31
N ASN A 73 6.64 -20.12 -19.22
CA ASN A 73 5.66 -20.43 -18.19
C ASN A 73 5.19 -19.11 -17.56
N TYR A 74 4.11 -18.55 -18.12
CA TYR A 74 3.55 -17.27 -17.70
C TYR A 74 3.20 -17.23 -16.21
N PRO A 75 2.53 -18.26 -15.64
CA PRO A 75 2.35 -18.37 -14.19
C PRO A 75 3.65 -18.24 -13.37
N LEU A 76 4.74 -18.84 -13.84
CA LEU A 76 6.05 -18.75 -13.20
C LEU A 76 6.67 -17.35 -13.34
N ALA A 77 6.48 -16.69 -14.48
CA ALA A 77 6.91 -15.31 -14.67
C ALA A 77 6.18 -14.34 -13.72
N CYS A 78 4.86 -14.46 -13.58
CA CYS A 78 4.09 -13.68 -12.62
C CYS A 78 4.52 -13.98 -11.18
N HIS A 79 4.72 -15.25 -10.84
CA HIS A 79 5.20 -15.63 -9.52
C HIS A 79 6.56 -15.02 -9.17
N HIS A 80 7.50 -14.99 -10.12
CA HIS A 80 8.80 -14.33 -9.93
C HIS A 80 8.68 -12.82 -9.87
N HIS A 81 7.75 -12.23 -10.60
CA HIS A 81 7.42 -10.81 -10.52
C HIS A 81 6.94 -10.43 -9.11
N ASP A 82 6.00 -11.19 -8.55
CA ASP A 82 5.52 -10.99 -7.18
C ASP A 82 6.63 -11.12 -6.16
N LEU A 83 7.44 -12.18 -6.27
CA LEU A 83 8.60 -12.42 -5.41
C LEU A 83 9.57 -11.22 -5.45
N ALA A 84 9.83 -10.70 -6.65
CA ALA A 84 10.63 -9.52 -6.89
C ALA A 84 10.07 -8.28 -6.14
N MET A 85 8.76 -8.04 -6.23
CA MET A 85 8.10 -6.94 -5.53
C MET A 85 8.17 -7.09 -4.01
N VAL A 86 7.95 -8.31 -3.50
CA VAL A 86 8.07 -8.64 -2.07
C VAL A 86 9.48 -8.34 -1.56
N ILE A 87 10.51 -8.80 -2.27
CA ILE A 87 11.90 -8.56 -1.87
C ILE A 87 12.20 -7.05 -1.87
N GLU A 88 11.74 -6.32 -2.88
CA GLU A 88 11.92 -4.86 -2.95
C GLU A 88 11.26 -4.16 -1.75
N LEU A 89 10.02 -4.52 -1.41
CA LEU A 89 9.32 -3.98 -0.24
C LEU A 89 10.04 -4.30 1.07
N GLN A 90 10.46 -5.56 1.26
CA GLN A 90 11.14 -5.98 2.48
C GLN A 90 12.49 -5.30 2.68
N VAL A 91 13.25 -5.12 1.61
CA VAL A 91 14.55 -4.44 1.66
C VAL A 91 14.38 -2.94 1.87
N ALA A 92 13.48 -2.31 1.12
CA ALA A 92 13.33 -0.85 1.16
C ALA A 92 12.70 -0.35 2.46
N LEU A 93 11.79 -1.13 3.05
CA LEU A 93 11.05 -0.75 4.26
C LEU A 93 11.60 -1.42 5.53
N GLU A 94 12.74 -2.12 5.42
CA GLU A 94 13.36 -2.88 6.51
C GLU A 94 12.38 -3.88 7.18
N GLU A 95 11.45 -4.43 6.39
CA GLU A 95 10.41 -5.36 6.82
C GLU A 95 10.90 -6.82 6.87
N TRP A 96 12.13 -7.00 7.38
CA TRP A 96 12.81 -8.27 7.55
C TRP A 96 13.22 -8.46 9.02
N PRO A 97 13.00 -9.65 9.64
CA PRO A 97 12.28 -10.85 9.19
C PRO A 97 10.73 -10.76 9.37
N PRO A 98 9.93 -11.70 8.80
CA PRO A 98 10.32 -12.93 8.08
C PRO A 98 10.59 -12.70 6.59
N GLY A 99 11.50 -13.50 6.00
CA GLY A 99 11.83 -13.40 4.58
C GLY A 99 10.70 -13.80 3.61
N PRO A 100 10.90 -13.63 2.29
CA PRO A 100 9.83 -13.72 1.28
C PRO A 100 9.07 -15.03 1.32
N LYS A 101 9.75 -16.15 1.61
CA LYS A 101 9.15 -17.48 1.71
C LYS A 101 7.92 -17.56 2.62
N TYR A 102 7.81 -16.67 3.62
CA TYR A 102 6.68 -16.64 4.53
C TYR A 102 5.35 -16.28 3.84
N LEU A 103 5.42 -15.60 2.69
CA LEU A 103 4.27 -15.12 1.92
C LEU A 103 3.86 -16.07 0.79
N PHE A 104 4.51 -17.22 0.67
CA PHE A 104 4.24 -18.22 -0.36
C PHE A 104 4.01 -19.58 0.28
N ASP A 105 3.24 -20.43 -0.39
CA ASP A 105 3.06 -21.81 0.02
C ASP A 105 4.30 -22.65 -0.36
N SER A 106 4.30 -23.93 0.01
CA SER A 106 5.43 -24.82 -0.28
C SER A 106 5.64 -25.05 -1.78
N VAL A 107 4.61 -24.86 -2.61
CA VAL A 107 4.72 -24.96 -4.07
C VAL A 107 5.39 -23.73 -4.64
N GLY A 108 4.94 -22.53 -4.25
CA GLY A 108 5.56 -21.26 -4.62
C GLY A 108 7.00 -21.17 -4.13
N GLU A 109 7.28 -21.55 -2.88
CA GLU A 109 8.67 -21.57 -2.36
C GLU A 109 9.61 -22.41 -3.23
N ARG A 110 9.15 -23.59 -3.69
CA ARG A 110 9.93 -24.45 -4.59
C ARG A 110 10.08 -23.88 -6.01
N ALA A 111 9.20 -22.96 -6.41
CA ALA A 111 9.25 -22.32 -7.72
C ALA A 111 10.16 -21.07 -7.74
N PHE A 112 10.72 -20.68 -6.60
CA PHE A 112 11.62 -19.53 -6.51
C PHE A 112 12.84 -19.73 -7.41
N PHE A 113 13.08 -18.75 -8.28
CA PHE A 113 14.23 -18.71 -9.20
C PHE A 113 14.34 -19.90 -10.18
N GLU A 114 13.28 -20.71 -10.33
CA GLU A 114 13.20 -21.75 -11.35
C GLU A 114 13.26 -21.17 -12.76
N SER A 115 13.79 -21.93 -13.73
CA SER A 115 13.84 -21.46 -15.12
C SER A 115 12.43 -21.15 -15.64
N PHE A 116 12.24 -20.05 -16.37
CA PHE A 116 10.97 -19.74 -17.03
C PHE A 116 10.49 -20.80 -18.04
N TYR A 117 11.38 -21.73 -18.42
CA TYR A 117 11.07 -22.89 -19.26
C TYR A 117 10.72 -24.15 -18.44
N ALA A 118 10.79 -24.06 -17.11
CA ALA A 118 10.31 -25.10 -16.22
C ALA A 118 8.78 -25.02 -16.12
N HIS A 119 8.16 -26.16 -15.84
CA HIS A 119 6.71 -26.28 -15.69
C HIS A 119 6.31 -26.69 -14.27
N PRO A 120 6.71 -25.94 -13.20
CA PRO A 120 6.11 -26.15 -11.90
C PRO A 120 4.62 -25.83 -11.97
N LEU A 121 3.80 -26.69 -11.34
CA LEU A 121 2.37 -26.45 -11.19
C LEU A 121 2.18 -25.37 -10.13
N ILE A 122 2.19 -24.09 -10.52
CA ILE A 122 1.94 -22.98 -9.60
C ILE A 122 0.42 -22.81 -9.44
N PRO A 123 -0.15 -23.03 -8.25
CA PRO A 123 -1.56 -22.77 -8.01
C PRO A 123 -1.80 -21.25 -8.02
N ILE A 124 -2.33 -20.73 -9.12
CA ILE A 124 -2.67 -19.31 -9.25
C ILE A 124 -3.93 -18.98 -8.41
N GLU A 125 -4.87 -19.92 -8.29
CA GLU A 125 -6.22 -19.63 -7.78
C GLU A 125 -6.52 -20.17 -6.38
N SER A 126 -5.76 -21.15 -5.87
CA SER A 126 -6.09 -21.86 -4.61
C SER A 126 -4.99 -21.78 -3.55
N ILE A 127 -4.68 -20.58 -3.09
CA ILE A 127 -3.85 -20.39 -1.89
C ILE A 127 -4.66 -20.62 -0.61
N THR A 128 -4.02 -21.20 0.40
CA THR A 128 -4.64 -21.38 1.72
C THR A 128 -4.97 -20.04 2.37
N GLU A 129 -6.03 -19.99 3.19
CA GLU A 129 -6.42 -18.76 3.90
C GLU A 129 -5.30 -18.21 4.78
N SER A 130 -4.51 -19.09 5.41
CA SER A 130 -3.34 -18.67 6.19
C SER A 130 -2.30 -17.87 5.39
N VAL A 131 -2.08 -18.22 4.11
CA VAL A 131 -1.16 -17.47 3.24
C VAL A 131 -1.79 -16.14 2.83
N ARG A 132 -3.11 -16.14 2.55
CA ARG A 132 -3.86 -14.92 2.23
C ARG A 132 -3.79 -13.90 3.36
N GLU A 133 -4.04 -14.34 4.60
CA GLU A 133 -3.93 -13.50 5.82
C GLU A 133 -2.51 -12.93 5.97
N LYS A 134 -1.47 -13.75 5.85
CA LYS A 134 -0.06 -13.30 5.93
C LYS A 134 0.28 -12.25 4.88
N ARG A 135 -0.20 -12.42 3.64
CA ARG A 135 -0.02 -11.46 2.55
C ARG A 135 -0.73 -10.14 2.86
N MET A 136 -1.99 -10.21 3.31
CA MET A 136 -2.75 -9.03 3.71
C MET A 136 -2.05 -8.26 4.83
N ASP A 137 -1.62 -8.96 5.89
CA ASP A 137 -0.93 -8.35 7.03
C ASP A 137 0.41 -7.73 6.61
N PHE A 138 1.16 -8.41 5.73
CA PHE A 138 2.41 -7.87 5.17
C PHE A 138 2.18 -6.58 4.40
N LEU A 139 1.20 -6.53 3.49
CA LEU A 139 0.89 -5.34 2.70
C LEU A 139 0.36 -4.19 3.58
N LYS A 140 -0.51 -4.50 4.56
CA LYS A 140 -0.96 -3.54 5.57
C LYS A 140 0.18 -3.01 6.42
N LYS A 141 1.20 -3.81 6.71
CA LYS A 141 2.40 -3.37 7.43
C LYS A 141 3.25 -2.44 6.56
N CYS A 142 3.51 -2.82 5.32
CA CYS A 142 4.26 -2.02 4.36
C CYS A 142 3.62 -0.65 4.13
N ILE A 143 2.28 -0.59 3.99
CA ILE A 143 1.59 0.69 3.72
C ILE A 143 1.68 1.67 4.91
N THR A 144 1.93 1.20 6.13
CA THR A 144 2.14 2.10 7.30
C THR A 144 3.41 2.94 7.20
N HIS A 145 4.36 2.57 6.33
CA HIS A 145 5.53 3.39 6.05
C HIS A 145 5.18 4.62 5.22
N ASN A 146 3.99 4.71 4.60
CA ASN A 146 3.62 5.86 3.78
C ASN A 146 3.74 7.20 4.54
N GLY A 147 4.48 8.15 3.96
CA GLY A 147 4.91 9.39 4.60
C GLY A 147 6.30 9.34 5.24
N SER A 148 7.00 8.20 5.21
CA SER A 148 8.42 8.12 5.57
C SER A 148 9.33 8.45 4.36
N PRO A 149 10.59 8.87 4.59
CA PRO A 149 11.53 9.18 3.51
C PRO A 149 11.82 8.02 2.56
N GLU A 150 11.76 6.78 3.07
CA GLU A 150 12.05 5.55 2.34
C GLU A 150 10.85 5.12 1.47
N PHE A 151 9.64 5.56 1.83
CA PHE A 151 8.42 5.17 1.16
C PHE A 151 8.23 5.96 -0.15
N THR A 152 8.53 5.31 -1.26
CA THR A 152 8.37 5.92 -2.59
C THR A 152 7.03 5.57 -3.24
N HIS A 153 6.61 6.39 -4.20
CA HIS A 153 5.44 6.13 -5.03
C HIS A 153 5.48 4.77 -5.75
N ASN A 154 6.68 4.29 -6.11
CA ASN A 154 6.82 2.96 -6.72
C ASN A 154 6.48 1.84 -5.73
N LEU A 155 6.93 1.94 -4.47
CA LEU A 155 6.62 0.95 -3.44
C LEU A 155 5.12 0.91 -3.16
N ARG A 156 4.47 2.09 -3.16
CA ARG A 156 3.00 2.19 -3.08
C ARG A 156 2.33 1.41 -4.22
N PHE A 157 2.81 1.54 -5.45
CA PHE A 157 2.27 0.76 -6.56
C PHE A 157 2.48 -0.74 -6.37
N HIS A 158 3.65 -1.18 -5.91
CA HIS A 158 3.89 -2.61 -5.68
C HIS A 158 2.90 -3.20 -4.68
N ILE A 159 2.55 -2.43 -3.64
CA ILE A 159 1.56 -2.87 -2.66
C ILE A 159 0.19 -3.12 -3.32
N TYR A 160 -0.26 -2.21 -4.20
CA TYR A 160 -1.55 -2.35 -4.87
C TYR A 160 -1.53 -3.37 -6.02
N ASP A 161 -0.44 -3.45 -6.78
CA ASP A 161 -0.25 -4.47 -7.81
C ASP A 161 -0.30 -5.86 -7.16
N LEU A 162 0.48 -6.09 -6.09
CA LEU A 162 0.44 -7.34 -5.32
C LEU A 162 -0.94 -7.63 -4.73
N ALA A 163 -1.65 -6.61 -4.23
CA ALA A 163 -3.00 -6.79 -3.73
C ALA A 163 -3.95 -7.28 -4.83
N ASN A 164 -3.83 -6.76 -6.05
CA ASN A 164 -4.62 -7.19 -7.19
C ASN A 164 -4.22 -8.60 -7.65
N ASP A 165 -2.92 -8.85 -7.82
CA ASP A 165 -2.36 -10.13 -8.27
C ASP A 165 -2.74 -11.27 -7.31
N TRP A 166 -2.80 -10.99 -6.02
CA TRP A 166 -3.20 -11.95 -4.99
C TRP A 166 -4.69 -11.94 -4.66
N MET A 167 -5.50 -11.16 -5.40
CA MET A 167 -6.95 -11.01 -5.20
C MET A 167 -7.30 -10.70 -3.73
N LEU A 168 -6.57 -9.76 -3.13
CA LEU A 168 -6.76 -9.27 -1.78
C LEU A 168 -7.72 -8.08 -1.75
N ASN A 169 -8.30 -7.83 -0.58
CA ASN A 169 -9.17 -6.67 -0.36
C ASN A 169 -8.35 -5.35 -0.36
N ALA A 170 -8.34 -4.67 -1.50
CA ALA A 170 -7.63 -3.39 -1.66
C ALA A 170 -8.15 -2.29 -0.71
N ASP A 171 -9.43 -2.29 -0.37
CA ASP A 171 -10.01 -1.27 0.52
C ASP A 171 -9.57 -1.44 1.97
N GLU A 172 -9.24 -2.64 2.42
CA GLU A 172 -8.61 -2.83 3.72
C GLU A 172 -7.20 -2.24 3.78
N ILE A 173 -6.45 -2.29 2.68
CA ILE A 173 -5.13 -1.67 2.56
C ILE A 173 -5.28 -0.15 2.48
N LYS A 174 -6.20 0.38 1.65
CA LYS A 174 -6.51 1.82 1.59
C LYS A 174 -6.98 2.36 2.94
N SER A 175 -7.80 1.60 3.67
CA SER A 175 -8.22 1.98 5.03
C SER A 175 -6.99 2.20 5.90
N LYS A 176 -6.07 1.24 5.93
CA LYS A 176 -4.84 1.35 6.71
C LYS A 176 -3.95 2.52 6.27
N GLU A 177 -3.86 2.76 4.97
CA GLU A 177 -3.14 3.91 4.40
C GLU A 177 -3.72 5.24 4.89
N VAL A 178 -5.04 5.41 4.78
CA VAL A 178 -5.75 6.62 5.20
C VAL A 178 -5.54 6.89 6.69
N ILE A 179 -5.70 5.88 7.55
CA ILE A 179 -5.45 6.01 9.00
C ILE A 179 -4.01 6.45 9.27
N THR A 180 -3.04 5.83 8.60
CA THR A 180 -1.61 6.17 8.74
C THR A 180 -1.32 7.62 8.35
N LEU A 181 -1.86 8.07 7.22
CA LEU A 181 -1.64 9.44 6.74
C LEU A 181 -2.25 10.48 7.69
N PHE A 182 -3.44 10.22 8.23
CA PHE A 182 -3.98 11.08 9.30
C PHE A 182 -3.16 10.99 10.59
N GLN A 183 -2.58 9.86 10.98
CA GLN A 183 -1.68 9.84 12.14
C GLN A 183 -0.44 10.73 11.93
N LYS A 184 0.05 10.82 10.69
CA LYS A 184 1.23 11.60 10.27
C LYS A 184 0.94 13.05 9.87
N GLY A 185 -0.33 13.48 9.87
CA GLY A 185 -0.70 14.86 9.51
C GLY A 185 -0.76 15.13 8.00
N LEU A 186 -0.76 14.09 7.16
CA LEU A 186 -0.79 14.16 5.71
C LEU A 186 -2.24 14.14 5.19
N ASP A 187 -3.07 15.05 5.69
CA ASP A 187 -4.54 15.04 5.52
C ASP A 187 -4.97 15.22 4.06
N SER A 188 -4.21 15.98 3.26
CA SER A 188 -4.46 16.13 1.82
C SER A 188 -4.36 14.79 1.10
N GLU A 189 -3.29 14.04 1.36
CA GLU A 189 -3.04 12.73 0.72
C GLU A 189 -4.08 11.70 1.18
N ALA A 190 -4.41 11.69 2.47
CA ALA A 190 -5.46 10.83 3.01
C ALA A 190 -6.80 11.08 2.31
N ARG A 191 -7.16 12.35 2.07
CA ARG A 191 -8.40 12.73 1.37
C ARG A 191 -8.40 12.33 -0.10
N ASP A 192 -7.25 12.29 -0.75
CA ASP A 192 -7.17 11.83 -2.15
C ASP A 192 -7.46 10.33 -2.25
N ILE A 193 -7.01 9.54 -1.29
CA ILE A 193 -7.30 8.10 -1.22
C ILE A 193 -8.78 7.86 -0.89
N LEU A 194 -9.35 8.65 0.02
CA LEU A 194 -10.78 8.56 0.35
C LEU A 194 -11.69 8.72 -0.87
N LYS A 195 -11.30 9.51 -1.87
CA LYS A 195 -12.10 9.72 -3.10
C LYS A 195 -12.24 8.45 -3.96
N VAL A 196 -11.28 7.52 -3.86
CA VAL A 196 -11.20 6.30 -4.68
C VAL A 196 -11.43 5.02 -3.87
N MET A 197 -11.88 5.16 -2.62
CA MET A 197 -12.22 4.04 -1.75
C MET A 197 -13.69 3.69 -1.91
N GLU A 198 -14.00 2.40 -2.11
CA GLU A 198 -15.37 1.94 -2.35
C GLU A 198 -16.10 1.74 -1.02
N ASN A 199 -15.47 1.02 -0.10
CA ASN A 199 -15.98 0.66 1.22
C ASN A 199 -15.47 1.60 2.33
N MET A 200 -16.06 2.78 2.42
CA MET A 200 -15.75 3.73 3.49
C MET A 200 -16.27 3.31 4.88
N GLU A 201 -17.03 2.22 4.99
CA GLU A 201 -17.57 1.72 6.27
C GLU A 201 -16.50 1.15 7.20
N LEU A 202 -15.31 0.85 6.65
CA LEU A 202 -14.15 0.35 7.40
C LEU A 202 -13.46 1.41 8.27
N LEU A 203 -13.70 2.69 8.00
CA LEU A 203 -12.91 3.81 8.52
C LEU A 203 -13.41 4.49 9.80
N PRO A 204 -14.71 4.66 10.06
CA PRO A 204 -15.18 5.72 10.96
C PRO A 204 -14.70 5.55 12.40
N TYR A 205 -14.57 4.31 12.87
CA TYR A 205 -14.12 4.01 14.23
C TYR A 205 -12.64 4.35 14.42
N GLU A 206 -11.75 3.89 13.53
CA GLU A 206 -10.33 4.22 13.61
C GLU A 206 -10.05 5.70 13.33
N LEU A 207 -10.78 6.33 12.40
CA LEU A 207 -10.67 7.78 12.16
C LEU A 207 -11.07 8.58 13.40
N PHE A 208 -12.08 8.13 14.13
CA PHE A 208 -12.48 8.75 15.39
C PHE A 208 -11.36 8.65 16.44
N ASP A 209 -10.73 7.48 16.56
CA ASP A 209 -9.60 7.29 17.48
C ASP A 209 -8.42 8.20 17.13
N VAL A 210 -8.09 8.37 15.85
CA VAL A 210 -7.08 9.33 15.38
C VAL A 210 -7.47 10.76 15.73
N ALA A 211 -8.73 11.14 15.53
CA ALA A 211 -9.23 12.48 15.83
C ALA A 211 -9.14 12.80 17.33
N VAL A 212 -9.55 11.85 18.19
CA VAL A 212 -9.43 11.96 19.64
C VAL A 212 -7.96 12.06 20.07
N ALA A 213 -7.08 11.27 19.47
CA ALA A 213 -5.64 11.34 19.73
C ALA A 213 -5.04 12.70 19.37
N ARG A 214 -5.49 13.31 18.26
CA ARG A 214 -5.06 14.66 17.86
C ARG A 214 -5.55 15.73 18.83
N ILE A 215 -6.78 15.61 19.34
CA ILE A 215 -7.30 16.48 20.40
C ILE A 215 -6.44 16.37 21.66
N ARG A 216 -6.14 15.13 22.09
CA ARG A 216 -5.23 14.87 23.22
C ARG A 216 -3.88 15.56 23.00
N LYS A 217 -3.24 15.33 21.85
CA LYS A 217 -1.94 15.92 21.51
C LYS A 217 -1.99 17.45 21.51
N TRP A 218 -3.06 18.04 20.98
CA TRP A 218 -3.28 19.49 20.98
C TRP A 218 -3.42 20.05 22.40
N PHE A 219 -4.12 19.34 23.28
CA PHE A 219 -4.26 19.71 24.69
C PHE A 219 -2.94 19.62 25.44
N ASP A 220 -2.20 18.52 25.24
CA ASP A 220 -0.92 18.26 25.90
C ASP A 220 0.16 19.29 25.52
N THR A 221 0.11 19.82 24.30
CA THR A 221 1.16 20.73 23.77
C THR A 221 0.92 22.20 24.13
N ASN A 222 -0.24 22.56 24.68
CA ASN A 222 -0.56 23.96 24.95
C ASN A 222 -0.01 24.42 26.31
N GLU A 223 1.29 24.69 26.36
CA GLU A 223 2.01 25.03 27.61
C GLU A 223 1.49 26.30 28.32
N LYS A 224 0.83 27.20 27.59
CA LYS A 224 0.36 28.48 28.12
C LYS A 224 -0.93 28.36 28.91
N GLU A 225 -1.74 27.33 28.65
CA GLU A 225 -3.04 27.16 29.29
C GLU A 225 -3.48 25.70 29.24
N ASP A 226 -3.87 25.17 30.40
CA ASP A 226 -4.48 23.85 30.50
C ASP A 226 -5.87 23.88 29.82
N LEU A 227 -5.88 23.56 28.53
CA LEU A 227 -7.08 23.54 27.69
C LEU A 227 -8.15 22.59 28.24
N MET A 228 -7.73 21.51 28.92
CA MET A 228 -8.65 20.55 29.51
C MET A 228 -9.39 21.17 30.69
N MET A 229 -8.66 21.80 31.60
CA MET A 229 -9.25 22.50 32.75
C MET A 229 -10.06 23.72 32.32
N ARG A 230 -9.62 24.46 31.30
CA ARG A 230 -10.40 25.56 30.71
C ARG A 230 -11.74 25.06 30.17
N SER A 231 -11.71 23.99 29.39
CA SER A 231 -12.91 23.39 28.79
C SER A 231 -13.93 22.92 29.85
N LEU A 232 -13.43 22.40 30.98
CA LEU A 232 -14.26 22.03 32.12
C LEU A 232 -14.89 23.25 32.79
N ARG A 233 -14.11 24.31 33.03
CA ARG A 233 -14.62 25.57 33.60
C ARG A 233 -15.70 26.20 32.74
N MET A 234 -15.57 26.09 31.42
CA MET A 234 -16.55 26.60 30.46
C MET A 234 -17.74 25.66 30.23
N SER A 235 -17.79 24.50 30.91
CA SER A 235 -18.83 23.46 30.74
C SER A 235 -18.98 22.90 29.32
N PHE A 236 -17.93 23.01 28.49
CA PHE A 236 -17.92 22.52 27.11
C PHE A 236 -17.44 21.06 26.99
N MET A 237 -16.92 20.50 28.07
CA MET A 237 -16.43 19.12 28.14
C MET A 237 -17.31 18.29 29.07
N ASN A 238 -17.71 17.11 28.60
CA ASN A 238 -18.44 16.12 29.40
C ASN A 238 -17.54 14.92 29.78
N ASP A 239 -17.99 14.11 30.74
CA ASP A 239 -17.24 12.96 31.26
C ASP A 239 -16.90 11.94 30.16
N ARG A 240 -17.77 11.78 29.15
CA ARG A 240 -17.55 10.83 28.05
C ARG A 240 -16.40 11.28 27.15
N MET A 241 -16.39 12.57 26.76
CA MET A 241 -15.30 13.16 25.98
C MET A 241 -13.99 13.10 26.75
N MET A 242 -14.04 13.41 28.05
CA MET A 242 -12.86 13.35 28.91
C MET A 242 -12.29 11.94 28.97
N LYS A 243 -13.15 10.94 29.11
CA LYS A 243 -12.76 9.53 29.09
C LYS A 243 -12.07 9.16 27.77
N CYS A 244 -12.64 9.52 26.62
CA CYS A 244 -12.04 9.26 25.31
C CYS A 244 -10.64 9.86 25.17
N ILE A 245 -10.45 11.12 25.57
CA ILE A 245 -9.14 11.79 25.51
C ILE A 245 -8.12 11.08 26.41
N ARG A 246 -8.49 10.77 27.67
CA ARG A 246 -7.58 10.14 28.66
C ARG A 246 -7.22 8.71 28.30
N GLU A 247 -8.13 7.97 27.68
CA GLU A 247 -7.92 6.57 27.30
C GLU A 247 -7.14 6.43 25.98
N SER A 248 -7.06 7.50 25.18
CA SER A 248 -6.31 7.49 23.92
C SER A 248 -4.81 7.35 24.15
N LYS A 249 -4.25 6.25 23.63
CA LYS A 249 -2.80 5.95 23.64
C LYS A 249 -2.17 6.03 22.26
N MET A 250 -2.95 6.44 21.26
CA MET A 250 -2.48 6.50 19.88
C MET A 250 -1.52 7.66 19.72
N GLU A 251 -0.40 7.40 19.07
CA GLU A 251 0.60 8.42 18.73
C GLU A 251 0.22 9.09 17.42
N VAL A 252 0.23 10.42 17.45
CA VAL A 252 -0.11 11.29 16.32
C VAL A 252 0.75 12.54 16.35
N VAL A 253 0.95 13.14 15.18
CA VAL A 253 1.59 14.46 15.08
C VAL A 253 0.67 15.57 15.56
N LEU A 254 1.25 16.68 16.02
CA LEU A 254 0.48 17.89 16.31
C LEU A 254 -0.03 18.49 15.00
N VAL A 255 -1.33 18.79 14.94
CA VAL A 255 -1.98 19.43 13.80
C VAL A 255 -2.81 20.62 14.26
N SER A 256 -3.25 21.45 13.31
CA SER A 256 -4.10 22.61 13.63
C SER A 256 -5.48 22.17 14.13
N PRO A 257 -6.16 22.96 14.97
CA PRO A 257 -7.52 22.63 15.40
C PRO A 257 -8.53 22.58 14.23
N ASP A 258 -8.27 23.31 13.14
CA ASP A 258 -9.10 23.28 11.93
C ASP A 258 -9.01 21.92 11.23
N ASP A 259 -7.83 21.31 11.16
CA ASP A 259 -7.63 19.97 10.60
C ASP A 259 -8.32 18.90 11.46
N ILE A 260 -8.27 19.05 12.79
CA ILE A 260 -9.01 18.17 13.72
C ILE A 260 -10.52 18.25 13.47
N ASN A 261 -11.06 19.46 13.31
CA ASN A 261 -12.47 19.67 12.98
C ASN A 261 -12.85 19.04 11.63
N GLN A 262 -11.99 19.19 10.61
CA GLN A 262 -12.22 18.56 9.31
C GLN A 262 -12.22 17.03 9.41
N LEU A 263 -11.31 16.45 10.19
CA LEU A 263 -11.26 15.02 10.44
C LEU A 263 -12.52 14.53 11.19
N MET A 264 -13.00 15.26 12.20
CA MET A 264 -14.26 14.92 12.89
C MET A 264 -15.48 14.94 11.94
N ARG A 265 -15.53 15.90 11.01
CA ARG A 265 -16.55 15.91 9.95
C ARG A 265 -16.42 14.69 9.04
N GLN A 266 -15.20 14.32 8.68
CA GLN A 266 -14.93 13.14 7.86
C GLN A 266 -15.39 11.85 8.55
N VAL A 267 -15.15 11.69 9.86
CA VAL A 267 -15.68 10.58 10.68
C VAL A 267 -17.19 10.48 10.52
N ARG A 268 -17.91 11.59 10.63
CA ARG A 268 -19.37 11.61 10.51
C ARG A 268 -19.86 11.28 9.10
N ILE A 269 -19.15 11.74 8.06
CA ILE A 269 -19.44 11.37 6.66
C ILE A 269 -19.31 9.84 6.48
N CYS A 270 -18.27 9.23 7.05
CA CYS A 270 -18.07 7.78 7.01
C CYS A 270 -19.15 7.04 7.83
N LEU A 271 -19.51 7.53 9.02
CA LEU A 271 -20.56 6.93 9.86
C LEU A 271 -21.93 6.89 9.19
N ASN A 272 -22.26 7.89 8.36
CA ASN A 272 -23.53 7.90 7.61
C ASN A 272 -23.65 6.75 6.60
N ARG A 273 -22.54 6.08 6.27
CA ARG A 273 -22.53 4.92 5.37
C ARG A 273 -22.66 3.61 6.12
N VAL A 274 -22.32 3.57 7.41
CA VAL A 274 -22.43 2.35 8.24
C VAL A 274 -23.86 2.11 8.64
N GLN A 275 -24.27 0.85 8.75
CA GLN A 275 -25.56 0.48 9.35
C GLN A 275 -25.67 1.07 10.76
N SER A 276 -26.73 1.85 10.99
CA SER A 276 -26.96 2.49 12.28
C SER A 276 -27.08 1.45 13.40
N ASN A 277 -26.14 1.52 14.34
CA ASN A 277 -26.11 0.73 15.56
C ASN A 277 -25.79 1.64 16.75
N ASP A 278 -25.93 1.12 17.97
CA ASP A 278 -25.69 1.90 19.19
C ASP A 278 -24.30 2.55 19.25
N GLN A 279 -23.28 1.88 18.70
CA GLN A 279 -21.91 2.38 18.70
C GLN A 279 -21.75 3.54 17.69
N ALA A 280 -22.28 3.39 16.48
CA ALA A 280 -22.28 4.41 15.44
C ALA A 280 -23.01 5.68 15.91
N VAL A 281 -24.16 5.54 16.57
CA VAL A 281 -24.91 6.68 17.14
C VAL A 281 -24.11 7.36 18.24
N LYS A 282 -23.51 6.60 19.17
CA LYS A 282 -22.69 7.13 20.26
C LYS A 282 -21.50 7.93 19.72
N ILE A 283 -20.79 7.40 18.73
CA ILE A 283 -19.61 8.06 18.16
C ILE A 283 -20.01 9.28 17.34
N ASN A 284 -21.12 9.23 16.59
CA ASN A 284 -21.63 10.40 15.88
C ASN A 284 -21.94 11.56 16.85
N HIS A 285 -22.57 11.27 18.00
CA HIS A 285 -22.81 12.30 19.02
C HIS A 285 -21.52 12.85 19.62
N LEU A 286 -20.55 11.98 19.95
CA LEU A 286 -19.25 12.42 20.46
C LEU A 286 -18.49 13.27 19.44
N ALA A 287 -18.50 12.91 18.16
CA ALA A 287 -17.86 13.68 17.10
C ALA A 287 -18.46 15.09 17.01
N VAL A 288 -19.79 15.23 17.08
CA VAL A 288 -20.47 16.53 17.11
C VAL A 288 -20.09 17.35 18.35
N ASP A 289 -19.98 16.72 19.51
CA ASP A 289 -19.60 17.40 20.75
C ASP A 289 -18.13 17.87 20.70
N PHE A 290 -17.23 17.07 20.12
CA PHE A 290 -15.84 17.48 19.91
C PHE A 290 -15.73 18.63 18.90
N GLU A 291 -16.48 18.62 17.79
CA GLU A 291 -16.51 19.76 16.85
C GLU A 291 -16.91 21.06 17.56
N LYS A 292 -17.96 21.01 18.40
CA LYS A 292 -18.40 22.17 19.18
C LYS A 292 -17.33 22.65 20.15
N LEU A 293 -16.69 21.72 20.87
CA LEU A 293 -15.63 22.02 21.82
C LEU A 293 -14.48 22.78 21.14
N ILE A 294 -13.98 22.25 20.02
CA ILE A 294 -12.86 22.85 19.29
C ILE A 294 -13.24 24.27 18.83
N MET A 295 -14.44 24.44 18.24
CA MET A 295 -14.93 25.74 17.82
C MET A 295 -15.04 26.76 18.97
N MET A 296 -15.50 26.33 20.14
CA MET A 296 -15.65 27.22 21.30
C MET A 296 -14.29 27.63 21.90
N ILE A 297 -13.33 26.71 21.96
CA ILE A 297 -11.97 27.03 22.40
C ILE A 297 -11.33 28.02 21.42
N GLN A 298 -11.41 27.77 20.10
CA GLN A 298 -10.86 28.68 19.09
C GLN A 298 -11.47 30.08 19.18
N LYS A 299 -12.80 30.20 19.34
CA LYS A 299 -13.49 31.49 19.47
C LYS A 299 -13.13 32.27 20.74
N SER A 300 -12.69 31.60 21.80
CA SER A 300 -12.37 32.23 23.08
C SER A 300 -10.88 32.53 23.25
N CYS A 301 -10.04 32.14 22.28
CA CYS A 301 -8.63 32.54 22.20
C CYS A 301 -8.40 33.86 21.45
N PHE A 302 -9.46 34.45 20.91
CA PHE A 302 -9.53 35.80 20.34
C PHE A 302 -10.48 36.66 21.17
#